data_AF-A0A963PCA6-F1
#
_entry.id   AF-A0A963PCA6-F1
#
_cell.length_a   1.000
_cell.length_b   1.000
_cell.length_c   1.000
_cell.angle_alpha   90.00
_cell.angle_beta   90.00
_cell.angle_gamma   90.00
#
_symmetry.space_group_name_H-M   'P 1'
#
loop_
_entity.id
_entity.type
_entity.pdbx_description
1 polymer ?
#
loop_
_entity_poly.entity_id
_entity_poly.type
_entity_poly.pdbx_seq_one_letter_code
_entity_poly.pdbx_strand_id
1 'polypeptide(L)'
;DDIVLCCSLGGNNRGELEAMRVAREYGAFCITLCPAGTRMESLADLAIPVETHDDGDVLAPTAARYSMLLAIDLIAFGAAVRTRNASTEMLRRLKHQFVSRIDPDERRPLAD
;
A
#
# COMPACT_ATOMS: atom_id res chain seq x y z
N ASP A 1 9.28 -16.27 -2.49
CA ASP A 1 7.86 -16.01 -2.19
C ASP A 1 7.58 -14.55 -2.41
N ASP A 2 6.77 -14.25 -3.43
CA ASP A 2 6.40 -12.90 -3.81
C ASP A 2 4.97 -12.59 -3.36
N ILE A 3 4.72 -11.32 -3.04
CA ILE A 3 3.39 -10.83 -2.66
C ILE A 3 3.00 -9.72 -3.63
N VAL A 4 1.80 -9.81 -4.19
CA VAL A 4 1.22 -8.75 -5.03
C VAL A 4 0.10 -8.08 -4.25
N LEU A 5 0.24 -6.76 -4.04
CA LEU A 5 -0.80 -5.90 -3.48
C LEU A 5 -1.53 -5.20 -4.62
N CYS A 6 -2.81 -5.52 -4.80
CA CYS A 6 -3.68 -4.92 -5.81
C CYS A 6 -4.62 -3.91 -5.17
N CYS A 7 -4.60 -2.67 -5.64
CA CYS A 7 -5.40 -1.57 -5.09
C CYS A 7 -6.38 -1.06 -6.15
N SER A 8 -7.68 -1.13 -5.88
CA SER A 8 -8.70 -0.74 -6.86
C SER A 8 -9.91 -0.13 -6.17
N LEU A 9 -10.29 1.09 -6.58
CA LEU A 9 -11.49 1.75 -6.05
C LEU A 9 -12.78 1.07 -6.50
N GLY A 10 -12.77 0.40 -7.65
CA GLY A 10 -13.95 -0.29 -8.19
C GLY A 10 -13.85 -1.81 -8.16
N GLY A 11 -12.65 -2.39 -7.95
CA GLY A 11 -12.43 -3.85 -7.83
C GLY A 11 -12.79 -4.68 -9.07
N ASN A 12 -12.95 -4.04 -10.24
CA ASN A 12 -13.48 -4.67 -11.46
C ASN A 12 -12.69 -4.34 -12.73
N ASN A 13 -11.54 -3.68 -12.62
CA ASN A 13 -10.71 -3.35 -13.78
C ASN A 13 -10.16 -4.63 -14.43
N ARG A 14 -10.42 -4.83 -15.73
CA ARG A 14 -10.00 -6.05 -16.43
C ARG A 14 -8.49 -6.26 -16.42
N GLY A 15 -7.70 -5.20 -16.62
CA GLY A 15 -6.24 -5.29 -16.61
C GLY A 15 -5.70 -5.72 -15.25
N GLU A 16 -6.27 -5.22 -14.15
CA GLU A 16 -5.89 -5.63 -12.80
C GLU A 16 -6.28 -7.08 -12.51
N LEU A 17 -7.49 -7.50 -12.91
CA LEU A 17 -7.94 -8.88 -12.75
C LEU A 17 -7.04 -9.86 -13.53
N GLU A 18 -6.68 -9.54 -14.78
CA GLU A 18 -5.75 -10.39 -15.55
C GLU A 18 -4.35 -10.41 -14.93
N ALA A 19 -3.83 -9.27 -14.48
CA ALA A 19 -2.54 -9.21 -13.79
C ALA A 19 -2.52 -10.06 -12.51
N MET A 20 -3.61 -10.05 -11.73
CA MET A 20 -3.76 -10.92 -10.56
C MET A 20 -3.78 -12.40 -10.95
N ARG A 21 -4.52 -12.78 -11.99
CA ARG A 21 -4.56 -14.18 -12.44
C ARG A 21 -3.17 -14.67 -12.81
N VAL A 22 -2.44 -13.89 -13.61
CA VAL A 22 -1.07 -14.21 -14.00
C VAL A 22 -0.17 -14.31 -12.77
N ALA A 23 -0.21 -13.34 -11.85
CA ALA A 23 0.60 -13.38 -10.63
C ALA A 23 0.36 -14.66 -9.81
N ARG A 24 -0.90 -15.08 -9.65
CA ARG A 24 -1.26 -16.32 -8.95
C ARG A 24 -0.83 -17.58 -9.69
N GLU A 25 -0.91 -17.59 -11.02
CA GLU A 25 -0.38 -18.70 -11.83
C GLU A 25 1.12 -18.91 -11.63
N TYR A 26 1.87 -17.83 -11.37
CA TYR A 26 3.29 -17.90 -10.99
C TYR A 26 3.53 -18.13 -9.49
N GLY A 27 2.47 -18.32 -8.69
CA GLY A 27 2.54 -18.67 -7.28
C GLY A 27 2.70 -17.49 -6.32
N ALA A 28 2.50 -16.24 -6.78
CA ALA A 28 2.49 -15.09 -5.89
C ALA A 28 1.24 -15.09 -5.00
N PHE A 29 1.39 -14.61 -3.75
CA PHE A 29 0.26 -14.41 -2.85
C PHE A 29 -0.39 -13.05 -3.14
N CYS A 30 -1.69 -13.04 -3.47
CA CYS A 30 -2.40 -11.83 -3.84
C CYS A 30 -3.22 -11.26 -2.67
N ILE A 31 -2.92 -10.01 -2.32
CA ILE A 31 -3.67 -9.20 -1.35
C ILE A 31 -4.41 -8.10 -2.11
N THR A 32 -5.69 -7.85 -1.78
CA THR A 32 -6.48 -6.80 -2.44
C THR A 32 -6.96 -5.73 -1.47
N LEU A 33 -6.83 -4.46 -1.89
CA LEU A 33 -7.48 -3.29 -1.29
C LEU A 33 -8.56 -2.82 -2.26
N CYS A 34 -9.80 -3.24 -2.05
CA CYS A 34 -10.93 -2.90 -2.90
C CYS A 34 -12.25 -3.00 -2.14
N PRO A 35 -13.38 -2.46 -2.64
CA PRO A 35 -14.68 -2.70 -2.04
C PRO A 35 -15.03 -4.20 -1.98
N ALA A 36 -15.87 -4.57 -1.02
CA ALA A 36 -16.39 -5.92 -0.87
C ALA A 36 -17.34 -6.29 -2.02
N GLY A 37 -17.49 -7.58 -2.28
CA GLY A 37 -18.35 -8.14 -3.33
C GLY A 37 -17.83 -7.93 -4.75
N THR A 38 -16.57 -7.51 -4.92
CA THR A 38 -15.99 -7.23 -6.24
C THR A 38 -15.32 -8.45 -6.86
N ARG A 39 -15.06 -8.43 -8.17
CA ARG A 39 -14.31 -9.52 -8.84
C ARG A 39 -12.87 -9.65 -8.32
N MET A 40 -12.30 -8.55 -7.84
CA MET A 40 -10.96 -8.54 -7.27
C MET A 40 -10.93 -9.30 -5.94
N GLU A 41 -11.92 -9.11 -5.07
CA GLU A 41 -12.05 -9.85 -3.81
C GLU A 41 -12.08 -11.38 -4.05
N SER A 42 -12.84 -11.84 -5.04
CA SER A 42 -12.97 -13.28 -5.30
C SER A 42 -11.71 -13.94 -5.89
N LEU A 43 -10.79 -13.15 -6.43
CA LEU A 43 -9.49 -13.63 -6.92
C LEU A 43 -8.38 -13.57 -5.86
N ALA A 44 -8.59 -12.83 -4.77
CA ALA A 44 -7.58 -12.60 -3.74
C ALA A 44 -7.35 -13.83 -2.87
N ASP A 45 -6.11 -14.01 -2.41
CA ASP A 45 -5.81 -14.93 -1.32
C ASP A 45 -6.11 -14.27 0.05
N LEU A 46 -6.01 -12.94 0.13
CA LEU A 46 -6.48 -12.12 1.24
C LEU A 46 -7.12 -10.82 0.74
N ALA A 47 -8.40 -10.62 1.02
CA ALA A 47 -9.08 -9.37 0.74
C ALA A 47 -9.16 -8.47 1.99
N ILE A 48 -8.85 -7.19 1.81
CA ILE A 48 -9.02 -6.14 2.81
C ILE A 48 -10.01 -5.13 2.22
N PRO A 49 -11.30 -5.21 2.60
CA PRO A 49 -12.31 -4.30 2.09
C PRO A 49 -12.00 -2.84 2.44
N VAL A 50 -11.99 -1.98 1.42
CA VAL A 50 -11.90 -0.52 1.60
C VAL A 50 -13.15 0.10 0.99
N GLU A 51 -14.10 0.43 1.86
CA GLU A 51 -15.38 1.04 1.50
C GLU A 51 -15.30 2.56 1.67
N THR A 52 -15.70 3.30 0.64
CA THR A 52 -15.73 4.77 0.69
C THR A 52 -16.98 5.31 0.07
N HIS A 53 -17.52 6.36 0.68
CA HIS A 53 -18.67 7.09 0.14
C HIS A 53 -18.15 8.21 -0.76
N ASP A 54 -18.69 8.27 -1.97
CA ASP A 54 -18.48 9.41 -2.87
C ASP A 54 -19.49 10.50 -2.52
N ASP A 55 -18.99 11.70 -2.21
CA ASP A 55 -19.80 12.88 -1.93
C ASP A 55 -20.13 13.68 -3.21
N GLY A 56 -19.61 13.25 -4.36
CA GLY A 56 -19.86 13.85 -5.67
C GLY A 56 -19.03 15.10 -5.95
N ASP A 57 -18.13 15.50 -5.06
CA ASP A 57 -17.20 16.60 -5.30
C ASP A 57 -15.99 16.11 -6.10
N VAL A 58 -16.01 16.37 -7.41
CA VAL A 58 -14.95 15.98 -8.34
C VAL A 58 -13.63 16.75 -8.15
N LEU A 59 -13.65 17.86 -7.43
CA LEU A 59 -12.47 18.71 -7.20
C LEU A 59 -11.82 18.44 -5.85
N ALA A 60 -12.58 17.98 -4.86
CA ALA A 60 -12.05 17.55 -3.58
C ALA A 60 -11.22 16.26 -3.73
N PRO A 61 -10.16 16.07 -2.92
CA PRO A 61 -9.56 14.76 -2.80
C PRO A 61 -10.60 13.79 -2.24
N THR A 62 -10.97 12.79 -3.03
CA THR A 62 -12.05 11.87 -2.68
C THR A 62 -11.72 11.09 -1.40
N ALA A 63 -12.73 10.82 -0.57
CA ALA A 63 -12.59 9.96 0.61
C ALA A 63 -11.98 8.58 0.26
N ALA A 64 -12.29 8.08 -0.94
CA ALA A 64 -11.65 6.97 -1.64
C ALA A 64 -10.12 7.02 -1.57
N ARG A 65 -9.52 8.14 -1.96
CA ARG A 65 -8.06 8.31 -2.00
C ARG A 65 -7.45 8.22 -0.60
N TYR A 66 -8.03 8.93 0.37
CA TYR A 66 -7.49 8.92 1.74
C TYR A 66 -7.62 7.57 2.42
N SER A 67 -8.73 6.87 2.18
CA SER A 67 -8.93 5.53 2.76
C SER A 67 -7.91 4.53 2.20
N MET A 68 -7.61 4.61 0.90
CA MET A 68 -6.57 3.79 0.29
C MET A 68 -5.18 4.11 0.84
N LEU A 69 -4.83 5.40 0.98
CA LEU A 69 -3.55 5.81 1.56
C LEU A 69 -3.39 5.33 3.00
N LEU A 70 -4.44 5.46 3.82
CA LEU A 70 -4.44 4.97 5.19
C LEU A 70 -4.26 3.45 5.25
N ALA A 71 -4.95 2.69 4.40
CA ALA A 71 -4.82 1.24 4.35
C ALA A 71 -3.38 0.81 3.99
N ILE A 72 -2.79 1.46 2.97
CA ILE A 72 -1.41 1.21 2.57
C ILE A 72 -0.44 1.54 3.72
N ASP A 73 -0.63 2.68 4.38
CA ASP A 73 0.23 3.12 5.49
C ASP A 73 0.15 2.16 6.68
N LEU A 74 -1.05 1.71 7.05
CA LEU A 74 -1.23 0.73 8.14
C LEU A 74 -0.56 -0.61 7.84
N ILE A 75 -0.61 -1.09 6.59
CA ILE A 75 0.07 -2.31 6.17
C ILE A 75 1.59 -2.13 6.25
N ALA A 76 2.10 -1.01 5.73
CA ALA A 76 3.53 -0.68 5.78
C ALA A 76 4.02 -0.56 7.24
N PHE A 77 3.27 0.12 8.09
CA PHE A 77 3.54 0.25 9.52
C PHE A 77 3.55 -1.13 10.22
N GLY A 78 2.54 -1.96 9.96
CA GLY A 78 2.46 -3.32 10.50
C GLY A 78 3.66 -4.18 10.07
N ALA A 79 4.07 -4.09 8.80
CA ALA A 79 5.27 -4.75 8.30
C ALA A 79 6.53 -4.25 9.04
N ALA A 80 6.69 -2.93 9.17
CA ALA A 80 7.83 -2.31 9.86
C ALA A 80 7.89 -2.66 11.36
N VAL A 81 6.74 -2.77 12.03
CA VAL A 81 6.68 -3.22 13.44
C VAL A 81 7.20 -4.66 13.57
N ARG A 82 6.86 -5.54 12.62
CA ARG A 82 7.34 -6.94 12.59
C ARG A 82 8.81 -7.05 12.22
N THR A 83 9.35 -6.12 11.44
CA THR A 83 10.76 -6.09 10.98
C THR A 83 11.59 -4.98 11.63
N ARG A 84 11.20 -4.53 12.84
CA ARG A 84 11.73 -3.33 13.53
C ARG A 84 13.23 -3.10 13.37
N ASN A 85 14.06 -4.11 13.67
CA ASN A 85 15.51 -3.97 13.64
C ASN A 85 16.03 -3.68 12.22
N ALA A 86 15.54 -4.42 11.22
CA ALA A 86 15.91 -4.23 9.82
C ALA A 86 15.39 -2.88 9.29
N SER A 87 14.14 -2.52 9.59
CA SER A 87 13.56 -1.22 9.18
C SER A 87 14.30 -0.04 9.79
N THR A 88 14.66 -0.11 11.07
CA THR A 88 15.40 0.97 11.76
C THR A 88 16.80 1.15 11.15
N GLU A 89 17.48 0.05 10.83
CA GLU A 89 18.81 0.11 10.19
C GLU A 89 18.75 0.66 8.77
N MET A 90 17.74 0.27 7.98
CA MET A 90 17.50 0.83 6.65
C MET A 90 17.27 2.34 6.72
N LEU A 91 16.41 2.81 7.64
CA LEU A 91 16.16 4.24 7.85
C LEU A 91 17.43 4.99 8.28
N ARG A 92 18.25 4.40 9.16
CA ARG A 92 19.54 4.99 9.55
C ARG A 92 20.46 5.17 8.34
N ARG A 93 20.54 4.18 7.45
CA ARG A 93 21.35 4.26 6.22
C ARG A 93 20.84 5.32 5.27
N LEU A 94 19.52 5.38 5.06
CA LEU A 94 18.89 6.41 4.23
C LEU A 94 19.16 7.81 4.78
N LYS A 95 18.99 8.03 6.10
CA LYS A 95 19.31 9.31 6.74
C LYS A 95 20.77 9.67 6.57
N HIS A 96 21.70 8.73 6.75
CA HIS A 96 23.13 9.01 6.57
C HIS A 96 23.47 9.44 5.13
N GLN A 97 22.90 8.77 4.13
CA GLN A 97 23.04 9.15 2.72
C GLN A 97 22.42 10.51 2.41
N PHE A 98 21.25 10.82 2.98
CA PHE A 98 20.55 12.08 2.77
C PHE A 98 21.26 13.27 3.44
N VAL A 99 21.64 13.14 4.72
CA VAL A 99 22.34 14.18 5.49
C VAL A 99 23.70 14.53 4.89
N SER A 100 24.39 13.58 4.25
CA SER A 100 25.65 13.87 3.53
C SER A 100 25.52 14.90 2.38
N ARG A 101 24.29 15.24 1.97
CA ARG A 101 23.99 16.15 0.86
C ARG A 101 23.25 17.42 1.28
N ILE A 102 22.99 17.62 2.57
CA ILE A 102 22.16 18.72 3.10
C ILE A 102 22.84 19.34 4.32
N ASP A 103 22.64 20.64 4.53
CA ASP A 103 23.08 21.36 5.74
C ASP A 103 22.51 20.67 7.00
N PRO A 104 23.31 20.42 8.05
CA PRO A 104 22.88 19.61 9.18
C PRO A 104 21.80 20.31 10.01
N ASP A 105 20.60 19.72 10.04
CA ASP A 105 19.51 20.07 10.96
C ASP A 105 19.15 18.84 11.81
N GLU A 106 19.62 18.82 13.06
CA GLU A 106 19.45 17.70 14.00
C GLU A 106 17.99 17.48 14.44
N ARG A 107 17.08 18.43 14.16
CA ARG A 107 15.68 18.34 14.63
C ARG A 107 14.80 17.45 13.76
N ARG A 108 15.29 16.98 12.60
CA ARG A 108 14.49 16.16 11.68
C ARG A 108 14.33 14.72 12.17
N PRO A 109 13.10 14.17 12.18
CA PRO A 109 12.85 12.77 12.47
C PRO A 109 13.69 11.81 11.61
N LEU A 110 13.75 10.54 11.99
CA LEU A 110 14.41 9.49 11.19
C LEU A 110 13.61 9.08 9.96
N ALA A 111 12.32 9.36 9.94
CA ALA A 111 11.37 8.92 8.92
C ALA A 111 10.92 10.04 7.96
N ASP A 112 11.58 11.20 8.01
CA ASP A 112 11.28 12.43 7.27
C ASP A 112 12.56 12.90 6.54
#